data_AF-A0A964LTV2-F1
#
_entry.id   AF-A0A964LTV2-F1
#
_cell.length_a   1.000
_cell.length_b   1.000
_cell.length_c   1.000
_cell.angle_alpha   90.00
_cell.angle_beta   90.00
_cell.angle_gamma   90.00
#
_symmetry.space_group_name_H-M   'P 1'
#
loop_
_entity.id
_entity.type
_entity.pdbx_description
1 polymer ?
#
loop_
_entity_poly.entity_id
_entity_poly.type
_entity_poly.pdbx_seq_one_letter_code
_entity_poly.pdbx_strand_id
1 'polypeptide(L)'
;MKVLNYTATAVFVVLVFYLLVVEEALLLPPIIAITIWYLINTLSAAFALIRLSNIRIPGPICLIASICTFAAVIWMLVKFLSGSLAEVMQVIPEYQENLTMRLENLPFVDMLAIQELGLMQSVAEWIDLPAYATSIAASFAGIVANSGLIFIYVLFLFLEQGH
;
A
#
# COMPACT_ATOMS: atom_id res chain seq x y z
N MET A 1 -45.49 -21.76 0.77
CA MET A 1 -44.24 -22.47 0.38
C MET A 1 -43.56 -21.81 -0.83
N LYS A 2 -44.20 -21.74 -2.02
CA LYS A 2 -43.55 -21.19 -3.24
C LYS A 2 -43.18 -19.70 -3.13
N VAL A 3 -44.09 -18.86 -2.63
CA VAL A 3 -43.87 -17.41 -2.47
C VAL A 3 -42.70 -17.11 -1.52
N LEU A 4 -42.55 -17.89 -0.44
CA LEU A 4 -41.44 -17.75 0.50
C LEU A 4 -40.09 -18.09 -0.14
N ASN A 5 -40.03 -19.14 -0.97
CA ASN A 5 -38.83 -19.48 -1.71
C ASN A 5 -38.45 -18.38 -2.72
N TYR A 6 -39.44 -17.81 -3.43
CA TYR A 6 -39.17 -16.72 -4.36
C TYR A 6 -38.62 -15.47 -3.67
N THR A 7 -39.20 -15.10 -2.52
CA THR A 7 -38.68 -14.00 -1.70
C THR A 7 -37.27 -14.31 -1.17
N ALA A 8 -37.02 -15.55 -0.72
CA ALA A 8 -35.70 -15.96 -0.24
C ALA A 8 -34.63 -15.88 -1.34
N THR A 9 -34.95 -16.33 -2.57
CA THR A 9 -34.03 -16.17 -3.71
C THR A 9 -33.82 -14.71 -4.10
N ALA A 10 -34.85 -13.87 -4.06
CA ALA A 10 -34.71 -12.45 -4.35
C ALA A 10 -33.80 -11.75 -3.32
N VAL A 11 -33.98 -12.03 -2.03
CA VAL A 11 -33.12 -11.53 -0.95
C VAL A 11 -31.70 -12.04 -1.10
N PHE A 12 -31.52 -13.33 -1.43
CA PHE A 12 -30.20 -13.92 -1.66
C PHE A 12 -29.47 -13.24 -2.82
N VAL A 13 -30.16 -13.01 -3.94
CA VAL A 13 -29.58 -12.31 -5.11
C VAL A 13 -29.20 -10.87 -4.75
N VAL A 14 -30.08 -10.13 -4.08
CA VAL A 14 -29.77 -8.76 -3.63
C VAL A 14 -28.59 -8.75 -2.65
N LEU A 15 -28.51 -9.71 -1.74
CA LEU A 15 -27.42 -9.83 -0.77
C LEU A 15 -26.08 -10.14 -1.47
N VAL A 16 -26.08 -11.03 -2.48
CA VAL A 16 -24.90 -11.33 -3.29
C VAL A 16 -24.44 -10.12 -4.08
N PHE A 17 -25.35 -9.40 -4.76
CA PHE A 17 -25.00 -8.18 -5.49
C PHE A 17 -24.54 -7.05 -4.56
N TYR A 18 -25.15 -6.93 -3.38
CA TYR A 18 -24.72 -5.98 -2.36
C TYR A 18 -23.30 -6.31 -1.85
N LEU A 19 -23.02 -7.59 -1.59
CA LEU A 19 -21.67 -8.04 -1.25
C LEU A 19 -20.70 -7.69 -2.38
N LEU A 20 -21.01 -8.02 -3.64
CA LEU A 20 -20.18 -7.71 -4.81
C LEU A 20 -19.86 -6.21 -4.99
N VAL A 21 -20.79 -5.31 -4.65
CA VAL A 21 -20.57 -3.85 -4.72
C VAL A 21 -19.70 -3.35 -3.57
N VAL A 22 -19.82 -3.96 -2.38
CA VAL A 22 -19.05 -3.61 -1.19
C VAL A 22 -17.68 -4.33 -1.15
N GLU A 23 -17.53 -5.38 -1.94
CA GLU A 23 -16.42 -6.33 -1.90
C GLU A 23 -15.07 -5.75 -2.32
N GLU A 24 -15.00 -4.65 -3.07
CA GLU A 24 -13.70 -4.01 -3.38
C GLU A 24 -12.96 -3.61 -2.09
N ALA A 25 -13.69 -3.08 -1.11
CA ALA A 25 -13.13 -2.72 0.19
C ALA A 25 -12.96 -3.93 1.13
N LEU A 26 -13.67 -5.03 0.89
CA LEU A 26 -13.69 -6.22 1.76
C LEU A 26 -12.71 -7.31 1.33
N LEU A 27 -12.44 -7.45 0.02
CA LEU A 27 -11.55 -8.46 -0.56
C LEU A 27 -10.08 -8.02 -0.53
N LEU A 28 -9.82 -6.70 -0.56
CA LEU A 28 -8.46 -6.18 -0.52
C LEU A 28 -7.75 -6.50 0.82
N PRO A 29 -8.36 -6.28 2.01
CA PRO A 29 -7.74 -6.64 3.29
C PRO A 29 -7.31 -8.12 3.44
N PRO A 30 -8.15 -9.14 3.11
CA PRO A 30 -7.75 -10.53 3.25
C PRO A 30 -6.67 -10.95 2.26
N ILE A 31 -6.65 -10.40 1.03
CA ILE A 31 -5.56 -10.67 0.08
C ILE A 31 -4.22 -10.17 0.63
N ILE A 32 -4.20 -8.96 1.20
CA ILE A 32 -3.00 -8.41 1.85
C ILE A 32 -2.62 -9.28 3.05
N ALA A 33 -3.58 -9.71 3.85
CA ALA A 33 -3.31 -10.57 5.00
C ALA A 33 -2.68 -11.91 4.59
N ILE A 34 -3.19 -12.57 3.54
CA ILE A 34 -2.61 -13.80 2.99
C ILE A 34 -1.18 -13.56 2.50
N THR A 35 -0.94 -12.43 1.82
CA THR A 35 0.39 -12.06 1.33
C THR A 35 1.38 -11.88 2.47
N ILE A 36 0.99 -11.14 3.52
CA ILE A 36 1.81 -10.93 4.72
C ILE A 36 2.08 -12.26 5.43
N TRP A 37 1.03 -13.05 5.64
CA TRP A 37 1.13 -14.36 6.28
C TRP A 37 2.09 -15.29 5.51
N TYR A 38 1.98 -15.34 4.18
CA TYR A 38 2.87 -16.13 3.33
C TYR A 38 4.32 -15.66 3.42
N LEU A 39 4.53 -14.34 3.44
CA LEU A 39 5.86 -13.76 3.52
C LEU A 39 6.52 -14.06 4.87
N ILE A 40 5.78 -13.95 5.98
CA ILE A 40 6.27 -14.31 7.31
C ILE A 40 6.61 -15.80 7.38
N ASN A 41 5.77 -16.68 6.83
CA ASN A 41 6.05 -18.12 6.80
C ASN A 41 7.26 -18.46 5.93
N THR A 42 7.43 -17.80 4.79
CA THR A 42 8.61 -17.95 3.94
C THR A 42 9.87 -17.53 4.69
N LEU A 43 9.80 -16.42 5.43
CA LEU A 43 10.90 -15.94 6.27
C LEU A 43 11.21 -16.92 7.42
N SER A 44 10.19 -17.57 7.98
CA SER A 44 10.33 -18.57 9.04
C SER A 44 11.02 -19.81 8.52
N ALA A 45 10.64 -20.26 7.31
CA ALA A 45 11.33 -21.34 6.62
C ALA A 45 12.80 -20.98 6.31
N ALA A 46 13.07 -19.73 5.92
CA ALA A 46 14.44 -19.24 5.73
C ALA A 46 15.25 -19.28 7.04
N PHE A 47 14.67 -18.88 8.18
CA PHE A 47 15.34 -19.01 9.48
C PHE A 47 15.52 -20.46 9.92
N ALA A 48 14.58 -21.35 9.58
CA ALA A 48 14.70 -22.78 9.87
C ALA A 48 15.83 -23.45 9.06
N LEU A 49 16.17 -22.91 7.88
CA LEU A 49 17.32 -23.36 7.07
C LEU A 49 18.67 -22.94 7.70
N ILE A 50 18.71 -21.87 8.50
CA ILE A 50 19.90 -21.44 9.23
C ILE A 50 20.13 -22.41 10.40
N ARG A 51 20.79 -23.53 10.11
CA ARG A 51 21.25 -24.48 11.13
C ARG A 51 22.42 -23.87 11.88
N LEU A 52 22.17 -23.39 13.09
CA LEU A 52 23.22 -23.02 14.04
C LEU A 52 23.86 -24.29 14.62
N SER A 53 24.67 -24.95 13.79
CA SER A 53 25.60 -26.07 14.03
C SER A 53 25.04 -27.36 14.71
N ASN A 54 24.31 -27.28 15.82
CA ASN A 54 23.83 -28.45 16.57
C ASN A 54 22.46 -28.29 17.26
N ILE A 55 21.81 -27.13 17.17
CA ILE A 55 20.50 -26.88 17.77
C ILE A 55 19.46 -26.71 16.65
N ARG A 56 18.44 -27.57 16.62
CA ARG A 56 17.26 -27.34 15.77
C ARG A 56 16.42 -26.27 16.45
N ILE A 57 16.23 -25.14 15.79
CA ILE A 57 15.33 -24.11 16.27
C ILE A 57 13.89 -24.67 16.15
N PRO A 58 13.11 -24.70 17.24
CA PRO A 58 11.74 -25.18 17.17
C PRO A 58 10.90 -24.21 16.33
N GLY A 59 9.99 -24.75 15.50
CA GLY A 59 9.15 -24.00 14.56
C GLY A 59 8.52 -22.70 15.10
N PRO A 60 7.93 -22.66 16.31
CA PRO A 60 7.34 -21.42 16.85
C PRO A 60 8.38 -20.33 17.11
N ILE A 61 9.64 -20.67 17.45
CA ILE A 61 10.70 -19.67 17.65
C ILE A 61 11.11 -19.05 16.31
N CYS A 62 11.21 -19.84 15.23
CA CYS A 62 11.43 -19.31 13.89
C CYS A 62 10.30 -18.37 13.46
N LEU A 63 9.05 -18.72 13.74
CA LEU A 63 7.87 -17.91 13.42
C LEU A 63 7.92 -16.57 14.16
N ILE A 64 8.19 -16.57 15.48
CA ILE A 64 8.33 -15.34 16.28
C ILE A 64 9.49 -14.49 15.74
N ALA A 65 10.63 -15.09 15.43
CA ALA A 65 11.77 -14.38 14.85
C ALA A 65 11.40 -13.73 13.50
N SER A 66 10.60 -14.39 12.67
CA SER A 66 10.09 -13.84 11.42
C SER A 66 9.13 -12.69 11.60
N ILE A 67 8.19 -12.79 12.54
CA ILE A 67 7.29 -11.68 12.88
C ILE A 67 8.09 -10.47 13.34
N CYS A 68 9.03 -10.66 14.27
CA CYS A 68 9.88 -9.59 14.78
C CYS A 68 10.71 -8.95 13.66
N THR A 69 11.32 -9.77 12.80
CA THR A 69 12.11 -9.27 11.66
C THR A 69 11.25 -8.49 10.68
N PHE A 70 10.08 -9.02 10.32
CA PHE A 70 9.14 -8.36 9.42
C PHE A 70 8.67 -7.01 9.98
N ALA A 71 8.32 -6.97 11.26
CA ALA A 71 7.95 -5.73 11.95
C ALA A 71 9.11 -4.72 12.00
N ALA A 72 10.34 -5.19 12.25
CA ALA A 72 11.54 -4.35 12.25
C ALA A 72 11.81 -3.72 10.88
N VAL A 73 11.65 -4.49 9.79
CA VAL A 73 11.80 -3.98 8.43
C VAL A 73 10.76 -2.91 8.12
N ILE A 74 9.47 -3.16 8.45
CA ILE A 74 8.41 -2.15 8.27
C ILE A 74 8.75 -0.88 9.05
N TRP A 75 9.15 -1.02 10.32
CA TRP A 75 9.50 0.12 11.15
C TRP A 75 10.67 0.93 10.59
N MET A 76 11.70 0.24 10.09
CA MET A 76 12.85 0.86 9.43
C MET A 76 12.45 1.59 8.15
N LEU A 77 11.58 1.00 7.32
CA LEU A 77 11.04 1.64 6.12
C LEU A 77 10.25 2.89 6.46
N VAL A 78 9.36 2.84 7.45
CA VAL A 78 8.59 4.03 7.88
C VAL A 78 9.53 5.11 8.39
N LYS A 79 10.52 4.77 9.22
CA LYS A 79 11.52 5.73 9.69
C LYS A 79 12.31 6.38 8.55
N PHE A 80 12.75 5.58 7.59
CA PHE A 80 13.48 6.05 6.42
C PHE A 80 12.62 6.97 5.57
N LEU A 81 11.39 6.56 5.23
CA LEU A 81 10.46 7.37 4.46
C LEU A 81 10.08 8.66 5.20
N SER A 82 9.73 8.61 6.49
CA SER A 82 9.34 9.82 7.23
C SER A 82 10.48 10.83 7.36
N GLY A 83 11.72 10.36 7.57
CA GLY A 83 12.89 11.24 7.61
C GLY A 83 13.14 11.92 6.27
N SER A 84 13.18 11.13 5.18
CA SER A 84 13.43 11.66 3.85
C SER A 84 12.27 12.48 3.28
N LEU A 85 11.02 12.08 3.51
CA LEU A 85 9.85 12.79 3.01
C LEU A 85 9.66 14.14 3.70
N ALA A 86 9.92 14.25 5.01
CA ALA A 86 9.79 15.53 5.71
C ALA A 86 10.81 16.56 5.22
N GLU A 87 12.04 16.13 4.95
CA GLU A 87 13.08 16.98 4.37
C GLU A 87 12.78 17.32 2.91
N VAL A 88 12.35 16.33 2.11
CA VAL A 88 12.02 16.54 0.69
C VAL A 88 10.79 17.43 0.54
N MET A 89 9.73 17.26 1.34
CA MET A 89 8.51 18.09 1.27
C MET A 89 8.77 19.58 1.49
N GLN A 90 9.80 19.95 2.26
CA GLN A 90 10.17 21.34 2.49
C GLN A 90 10.81 21.99 1.26
N VAL A 91 11.55 21.21 0.47
CA VAL A 91 12.24 21.69 -0.74
C VAL A 91 11.44 21.44 -2.04
N ILE A 92 10.35 20.64 -2.02
CA ILE A 92 9.44 20.48 -3.17
C ILE A 92 9.02 21.81 -3.82
N PRO A 93 8.56 22.85 -3.09
CA PRO A 93 8.18 24.11 -3.73
C PRO A 93 9.36 24.79 -4.43
N GLU A 94 10.56 24.74 -3.84
CA GLU A 94 11.79 25.27 -4.43
C GLU A 94 12.21 24.47 -5.68
N TYR A 95 12.05 23.14 -5.67
CA TYR A 95 12.27 22.30 -6.85
C TYR A 95 11.25 22.60 -7.96
N GLN A 96 9.97 22.82 -7.62
CA GLN A 96 8.94 23.19 -8.58
C GLN A 96 9.31 24.52 -9.27
N GLU A 97 9.71 25.53 -8.50
CA GLU A 97 10.11 26.84 -9.01
C GLU A 97 11.36 26.77 -9.90
N ASN A 98 12.36 26.00 -9.48
CA ASN A 98 13.58 25.78 -10.27
C ASN A 98 13.30 25.02 -11.58
N LEU A 99 12.35 24.08 -11.55
CA LEU A 99 11.94 23.34 -12.75
C LEU A 99 11.16 24.25 -13.71
N THR A 100 10.20 25.05 -13.24
CA THR A 100 9.51 26.03 -14.09
C THR A 100 10.49 27.03 -14.69
N MET A 101 11.40 27.60 -13.91
CA MET A 101 12.43 28.51 -14.42
C MET A 101 13.32 27.85 -15.49
N ARG A 102 13.71 26.58 -15.30
CA ARG A 102 14.54 25.86 -16.30
C ARG A 102 13.76 25.52 -17.55
N LEU A 103 12.47 25.19 -17.44
CA LEU A 103 11.59 24.93 -18.57
C LEU A 103 11.33 26.20 -19.39
N GLU A 104 11.14 27.35 -18.74
CA GLU A 104 10.94 28.65 -19.39
C GLU A 104 12.20 29.13 -20.14
N ASN A 105 13.39 28.83 -19.62
CA ASN A 105 14.67 29.22 -20.21
C ASN A 105 15.20 28.24 -21.28
N LEU A 106 14.44 27.21 -21.68
CA LEU A 106 14.86 26.30 -22.74
C LEU A 106 14.83 27.01 -24.11
N PRO A 107 15.92 26.98 -24.89
CA PRO A 107 16.01 27.68 -26.18
C PRO A 107 15.07 27.12 -27.27
N PHE A 108 14.37 26.01 -26.99
CA PHE A 108 13.32 25.47 -27.85
C PHE A 108 11.98 26.20 -27.68
N VAL A 109 11.81 26.97 -26.59
CA VAL A 109 10.60 27.74 -26.29
C VAL A 109 10.61 29.08 -27.02
N ASP A 110 11.78 29.67 -27.28
CA ASP A 110 11.92 30.94 -28.02
C ASP A 110 11.51 30.86 -29.49
N MET A 111 11.50 29.67 -30.10
CA MET A 111 10.97 29.46 -31.46
C MET A 111 9.47 29.14 -31.49
N LEU A 112 8.85 28.90 -30.33
CA LEU A 112 7.45 28.48 -30.18
C LEU A 112 6.61 29.41 -29.29
N ALA A 113 7.22 30.40 -28.63
CA ALA A 113 6.53 31.51 -27.99
C ALA A 113 6.09 32.47 -29.11
N ILE A 114 4.81 32.59 -29.44
CA ILE A 114 3.94 33.63 -28.85
C ILE A 114 2.44 33.30 -29.05
N GLN A 115 2.06 32.17 -29.66
CA GLN A 115 0.65 31.97 -30.02
C GLN A 115 -0.23 31.28 -28.96
N GLU A 116 0.34 30.47 -28.05
CA GLU A 116 -0.48 29.79 -27.03
C GLU A 116 0.17 29.84 -25.65
N LEU A 117 -0.35 30.76 -24.84
CA LEU A 117 -0.17 30.85 -23.38
C LEU A 117 -0.55 29.55 -22.61
N GLY A 118 -0.87 28.45 -23.30
CA GLY A 118 -1.42 27.21 -22.75
C GLY A 118 -0.44 26.03 -22.62
N LEU A 119 0.69 26.01 -23.34
CA LEU A 119 1.63 24.87 -23.25
C LEU A 119 2.40 24.82 -21.92
N MET A 120 2.82 25.97 -21.39
CA MET A 120 3.52 26.02 -20.09
C MET A 120 2.58 25.75 -18.91
N GLN A 121 1.33 26.21 -18.96
CA GLN A 121 0.31 25.82 -17.98
C GLN A 121 -0.02 24.33 -18.08
N SER A 122 -0.14 23.77 -19.28
CA SER A 122 -0.44 22.34 -19.47
C SER A 122 0.69 21.43 -18.96
N VAL A 123 1.97 21.77 -19.18
CA VAL A 123 3.10 20.96 -18.68
C VAL A 123 3.25 21.06 -17.16
N ALA A 124 3.01 22.24 -16.58
CA ALA A 124 3.04 22.43 -15.13
C ALA A 124 1.86 21.72 -14.42
N GLU A 125 0.66 21.69 -15.03
CA GLU A 125 -0.46 20.89 -14.53
C GLU A 125 -0.20 19.37 -14.62
N TRP A 126 0.59 18.90 -15.60
CA TRP A 126 0.94 17.48 -15.73
C TRP A 126 1.98 17.01 -14.69
N ILE A 127 2.79 17.92 -14.15
CA ILE A 127 3.83 17.63 -13.15
C ILE A 127 3.49 18.37 -11.85
N ASP A 128 2.40 17.94 -11.21
CA ASP A 128 1.99 18.41 -9.89
C ASP A 128 2.61 17.52 -8.80
N LEU A 129 3.88 17.80 -8.46
CA LEU A 129 4.60 17.11 -7.38
C LEU A 129 3.82 17.11 -6.04
N PRO A 130 3.15 18.20 -5.63
CA PRO A 130 2.21 18.19 -4.50
C PRO A 130 1.06 17.19 -4.63
N ALA A 131 0.40 17.08 -5.79
CA ALA A 131 -0.67 16.10 -6.02
C ALA A 131 -0.16 14.65 -5.95
N TYR A 132 1.06 14.38 -6.44
CA TYR A 132 1.69 13.07 -6.27
C TYR A 132 2.03 12.79 -4.80
N ALA A 133 2.58 13.76 -4.09
CA ALA A 133 2.89 13.62 -2.66
C ALA A 133 1.62 13.33 -1.83
N THR A 134 0.52 14.02 -2.12
CA THR A 134 -0.77 13.84 -1.44
C THR A 134 -1.43 12.51 -1.80
N SER A 135 -1.36 12.04 -3.05
CA SER A 135 -1.90 10.72 -3.43
C SER A 135 -1.13 9.56 -2.79
N ILE A 136 0.20 9.67 -2.67
CA ILE A 136 1.03 8.74 -1.91
C ILE A 136 0.59 8.77 -0.44
N ALA A 137 0.50 9.95 0.17
CA ALA A 137 0.06 10.09 1.56
C ALA A 137 -1.35 9.52 1.80
N ALA A 138 -2.28 9.72 0.87
CA ALA A 138 -3.63 9.17 0.92
C ALA A 138 -3.64 7.65 0.83
N SER A 139 -2.80 7.06 -0.03
CA SER A 139 -2.65 5.60 -0.14
C SER A 139 -2.10 4.98 1.15
N PHE A 140 -1.10 5.62 1.78
CA PHE A 140 -0.58 5.23 3.09
C PHE A 140 -1.66 5.36 4.17
N ALA A 141 -2.40 6.47 4.20
CA ALA A 141 -3.50 6.67 5.13
C ALA A 141 -4.61 5.61 4.96
N GLY A 142 -4.92 5.21 3.73
CA GLY A 142 -5.87 4.14 3.44
C GLY A 142 -5.42 2.78 3.97
N ILE A 143 -4.13 2.44 3.81
CA ILE A 143 -3.55 1.22 4.39
C ILE A 143 -3.59 1.27 5.92
N VAL A 144 -3.27 2.41 6.53
CA VAL A 144 -3.33 2.61 7.99
C VAL A 144 -4.78 2.49 8.49
N ALA A 145 -5.75 3.07 7.78
CA ALA A 145 -7.17 2.95 8.12
C ALA A 145 -7.65 1.49 8.07
N ASN A 146 -7.19 0.72 7.07
CA ASN A 146 -7.52 -0.70 6.92
C ASN A 146 -6.63 -1.63 7.75
N SER A 147 -5.59 -1.11 8.42
CA SER A 147 -4.59 -1.93 9.14
C SER A 147 -5.20 -2.75 10.27
N GLY A 148 -6.22 -2.23 10.97
CA GLY A 148 -6.91 -2.97 12.03
C GLY A 148 -7.60 -4.22 11.49
N LEU A 149 -8.25 -4.11 10.33
CA LEU A 149 -8.94 -5.22 9.68
C LEU A 149 -7.93 -6.23 9.11
N ILE A 150 -6.86 -5.75 8.46
CA ILE A 150 -5.75 -6.59 7.99
C ILE A 150 -5.11 -7.37 9.16
N PHE A 151 -4.88 -6.71 10.30
CA PHE A 151 -4.29 -7.33 11.48
C PHE A 151 -5.15 -8.46 12.04
N ILE A 152 -6.47 -8.26 12.10
CA ILE A 152 -7.42 -9.29 12.52
C ILE A 152 -7.33 -10.51 11.57
N TYR A 153 -7.30 -10.30 10.26
CA TYR A 153 -7.17 -11.40 9.29
C TYR A 153 -5.83 -12.13 9.40
N VAL A 154 -4.71 -11.42 9.56
CA VAL A 154 -3.40 -12.04 9.76
C VAL A 154 -3.39 -12.89 11.04
N LEU A 155 -3.97 -12.39 12.13
CA LEU A 155 -4.07 -13.11 13.39
C LEU A 155 -4.95 -14.37 13.24
N PHE A 156 -6.06 -14.26 12.53
CA PHE A 156 -6.92 -15.40 12.20
C PHE A 156 -6.15 -16.49 11.44
N LEU A 157 -5.40 -16.12 10.38
CA LEU A 157 -4.59 -17.06 9.61
C LEU A 157 -3.51 -17.76 10.46
N PHE A 158 -2.89 -17.05 11.40
CA PHE A 158 -1.92 -17.67 12.32
C PHE A 158 -2.57 -18.60 13.34
N LEU A 159 -3.78 -18.27 13.83
CA LEU A 159 -4.53 -19.18 14.71
C LEU A 159 -4.95 -20.44 13.98
N GLU A 160 -5.42 -20.31 12.72
CA GLU A 160 -5.82 -21.45 11.90
C GLU A 160 -4.64 -22.34 11.52
N GLN A 161 -3.45 -21.77 11.31
CA GLN A 161 -2.21 -22.52 11.08
C GLN A 161 -1.77 -23.39 12.28
N GLY A 162 -2.20 -23.04 13.51
CA GLY A 162 -1.85 -23.76 14.73
C GLY A 162 -2.76 -24.96 15.05
N HIS A 163 -3.83 -25.17 14.28
CA HIS A 163 -4.74 -26.32 14.37
C HIS A 163 -4.52 -27.30 13.21
#